data_AF-A0A3D5KYR4-F1
#
_entry.id   AF-A0A3D5KYR4-F1
#
_cell.length_a   1.000
_cell.length_b   1.000
_cell.length_c   1.000
_cell.angle_alpha   90.00
_cell.angle_beta   90.00
_cell.angle_gamma   90.00
#
_symmetry.space_group_name_H-M   'P 1'
#
loop_
_entity.id
_entity.type
_entity.pdbx_description
1 polymer ?
#
loop_
_entity_poly.entity_id
_entity_poly.type
_entity_poly.pdbx_seq_one_letter_code
_entity_poly.pdbx_strand_id
1 'polypeptide(L)'
;MKLLLLVLAAIVLFFVCVMIIDSKRFVVRTYTVQSAKIHTDRTLVFLTDLHNRTYGKKNEKLLSAIRAQNPDAVLVGGDTIISHQAREDSIRWMQVTLDLYGKIAKDYPLYFADGNHEGRLFDPREENG
;
A
#
# COMPACT_ATOMS: atom_id res chain seq x y z
N MET A 1 -6.69 -8.71 -44.82
CA MET A 1 -6.90 -9.39 -43.51
C MET A 1 -5.66 -9.44 -42.63
N LYS A 2 -4.51 -9.99 -43.07
CA LYS A 2 -3.30 -10.12 -42.22
C LYS A 2 -2.79 -8.79 -41.65
N LEU A 3 -2.71 -7.73 -42.45
CA LEU A 3 -2.29 -6.40 -41.99
C LEU A 3 -3.27 -5.79 -40.96
N LEU A 4 -4.58 -5.92 -41.19
CA LEU A 4 -5.62 -5.46 -40.27
C LEU A 4 -5.51 -6.18 -38.91
N LEU A 5 -5.27 -7.49 -38.92
CA LEU A 5 -5.08 -8.29 -37.71
C LEU A 5 -3.81 -7.89 -36.94
N LEU A 6 -2.71 -7.59 -37.65
CA LEU A 6 -1.48 -7.11 -37.03
C LEU A 6 -1.65 -5.74 -36.36
N VAL A 7 -2.36 -4.81 -37.02
CA VAL A 7 -2.66 -3.49 -36.46
C VAL A 7 -3.55 -3.64 -35.22
N LEU A 8 -4.59 -4.48 -35.26
CA LEU A 8 -5.44 -4.73 -34.10
C LEU A 8 -4.67 -5.33 -32.93
N ALA A 9 -3.80 -6.33 -33.20
CA ALA A 9 -2.96 -6.94 -32.17
C ALA A 9 -1.99 -5.93 -31.53
N ALA A 10 -1.40 -5.03 -32.32
CA ALA A 10 -0.53 -3.98 -31.81
C ALA A 10 -1.27 -2.98 -30.91
N ILE A 11 -2.52 -2.62 -31.26
CA ILE A 11 -3.37 -1.75 -30.44
C ILE A 11 -3.72 -2.42 -29.11
N VAL A 12 -4.12 -3.69 -29.13
CA VAL A 12 -4.40 -4.45 -27.90
C VAL A 12 -3.15 -4.54 -27.02
N LEU A 13 -1.99 -4.86 -27.60
CA LEU A 13 -0.73 -4.93 -26.87
C LEU A 13 -0.38 -3.57 -26.24
N PHE A 14 -0.57 -2.47 -26.97
CA PHE A 14 -0.36 -1.12 -26.46
C PHE A 14 -1.23 -0.84 -25.22
N PHE A 15 -2.54 -1.11 -25.29
CA PHE A 15 -3.44 -0.89 -24.16
C PHE A 15 -3.11 -1.80 -22.96
N VAL A 16 -2.74 -3.06 -23.20
CA VAL A 16 -2.29 -3.97 -22.14
C VAL A 16 -1.02 -3.43 -21.45
N CYS A 17 -0.04 -2.96 -22.22
CA CYS A 17 1.17 -2.34 -21.69
C CYS A 17 0.85 -1.10 -20.85
N VAL A 18 0.01 -0.20 -21.35
CA VAL A 18 -0.44 1.01 -20.62
C VAL A 18 -1.12 0.62 -19.31
N MET A 19 -2.04 -0.33 -19.34
CA MET A 19 -2.76 -0.79 -18.15
C MET A 19 -1.82 -1.39 -17.09
N ILE A 20 -0.82 -2.17 -17.51
CA ILE A 20 0.19 -2.74 -16.60
C ILE A 20 1.05 -1.65 -15.97
N ILE A 21 1.42 -0.62 -16.73
CA ILE A 21 2.24 0.50 -16.24
C ILE A 21 1.42 1.33 -15.24
N ASP A 22 0.19 1.69 -15.59
CA ASP A 22 -0.67 2.56 -14.77
C ASP A 22 -1.05 1.89 -13.45
N SER A 23 -1.39 0.59 -13.48
CA SER A 23 -1.73 -0.20 -12.28
C SER A 23 -0.58 -0.33 -11.26
N LYS A 24 0.65 -0.05 -11.69
CA LYS A 24 1.88 -0.10 -10.87
C LYS A 24 2.41 1.28 -10.51
N ARG A 25 1.74 2.37 -10.92
CA ARG A 25 2.19 3.72 -10.67
C ARG A 25 1.93 4.10 -9.21
N PHE A 26 2.99 4.08 -8.43
CA PHE A 26 3.02 4.65 -7.09
C PHE A 26 2.98 6.18 -7.18
N VAL A 27 1.98 6.81 -6.55
CA VAL A 27 1.81 8.27 -6.55
C VAL A 27 1.62 8.73 -5.10
N VAL A 28 2.39 9.74 -4.69
CA VAL A 28 2.19 10.44 -3.43
C VAL A 28 1.16 11.54 -3.65
N ARG A 29 0.12 11.60 -2.82
CA ARG A 29 -0.87 12.67 -2.82
C ARG A 29 -0.73 13.48 -1.54
N THR A 30 -0.71 14.79 -1.69
CA THR A 30 -0.57 15.72 -0.56
C THR A 30 -1.89 16.46 -0.38
N TYR A 31 -2.36 16.51 0.87
CA TYR A 31 -3.55 17.27 1.27
C TYR A 31 -3.16 18.20 2.41
N THR A 32 -3.61 19.45 2.34
CA THR A 32 -3.42 20.43 3.41
C THR A 32 -4.73 20.58 4.17
N VAL A 33 -4.72 20.25 5.46
CA VAL A 33 -5.86 20.42 6.35
C VAL A 33 -5.58 21.62 7.25
N GLN A 34 -6.49 22.59 7.26
CA GLN A 34 -6.41 23.76 8.13
C GLN A 34 -7.55 23.76 9.14
N SER A 35 -7.25 24.09 10.39
CA SER A 35 -8.26 24.19 11.45
C SER A 35 -7.79 25.17 12.51
N ALA A 36 -8.72 25.94 13.09
CA ALA A 36 -8.43 26.81 14.23
C ALA A 36 -7.94 26.03 15.48
N LYS A 37 -8.15 24.70 15.50
CA LYS A 37 -7.67 23.79 16.55
C LYS A 37 -6.20 23.37 16.36
N ILE A 38 -5.61 23.66 15.19
CA ILE A 38 -4.23 23.30 14.87
C ILE A 38 -3.38 24.55 15.09
N HIS A 39 -2.50 24.49 16.09
CA HIS A 39 -1.65 25.62 16.48
C HIS A 39 -0.23 25.53 15.91
N THR A 40 0.14 24.41 15.30
CA THR A 40 1.48 24.17 14.75
C THR A 40 1.36 23.29 13.52
N ASP A 41 2.08 23.67 12.47
CA ASP A 41 2.16 22.88 11.25
C ASP A 41 2.78 21.52 11.54
N ARG A 42 2.15 20.47 11.01
CA ARG A 42 2.61 19.09 11.13
C ARG A 42 2.43 18.37 9.80
N THR A 43 3.40 17.54 9.47
CA THR A 43 3.38 16.66 8.31
C THR A 43 3.14 15.24 8.78
N LEU A 44 2.02 14.66 8.34
CA LEU A 44 1.67 13.28 8.63
C LEU A 44 1.62 12.50 7.32
N VAL A 45 2.27 11.34 7.27
CA VAL A 45 2.10 10.41 6.15
C VAL A 45 1.03 9.40 6.52
N PHE A 46 0.00 9.28 5.70
CA PHE A 46 -1.07 8.30 5.86
C PHE A 46 -0.90 7.15 4.86
N LEU A 47 -0.73 5.93 5.38
CA LEU A 47 -0.61 4.68 4.64
C LEU A 47 -1.86 3.84 4.85
N THR A 48 -2.47 3.36 3.77
CA THR A 48 -3.65 2.48 3.84
C THR A 48 -3.71 1.62 2.58
N ASP A 49 -4.49 0.54 2.62
CA ASP A 49 -4.78 -0.34 1.47
C ASP A 49 -3.51 -0.87 0.76
N LEU A 50 -2.45 -1.15 1.51
CA LEU A 50 -1.21 -1.66 0.92
C LEU A 50 -1.39 -3.09 0.37
N HIS A 51 -2.29 -3.91 0.93
CA HIS A 51 -2.59 -5.26 0.45
C HIS A 51 -1.34 -6.11 0.11
N ASN A 52 -0.34 -6.16 1.01
CA ASN A 52 0.94 -6.85 0.78
C ASN A 52 1.71 -6.44 -0.50
N ARG A 53 1.34 -5.32 -1.13
CA ARG A 53 2.00 -4.84 -2.35
C ARG A 53 3.35 -4.25 -1.99
N THR A 54 4.39 -4.69 -2.71
CA THR A 54 5.74 -4.15 -2.57
C THR A 54 6.03 -3.12 -3.66
N TYR A 55 6.45 -1.93 -3.25
CA TYR A 55 6.90 -0.88 -4.18
C TYR A 55 8.42 -0.88 -4.28
N GLY A 56 8.94 -1.48 -5.36
CA GLY A 56 10.38 -1.74 -5.53
C GLY A 56 10.84 -2.95 -4.71
N LYS A 57 12.16 -3.16 -4.63
CA LYS A 57 12.73 -4.24 -3.82
C LYS A 57 12.56 -3.90 -2.34
N LYS A 58 11.92 -4.79 -1.57
CA LYS A 58 11.71 -4.62 -0.11
C LYS A 58 11.14 -3.24 0.29
N ASN A 59 10.18 -2.72 -0.48
CA ASN A 59 9.52 -1.42 -0.28
C ASN A 59 10.44 -0.18 -0.30
N GLU A 60 11.63 -0.27 -0.90
CA GLU A 60 12.59 0.85 -0.97
C GLU A 60 12.02 2.13 -1.61
N LYS A 61 11.11 2.00 -2.60
CA LYS A 61 10.49 3.17 -3.23
C LYS A 61 9.50 3.85 -2.28
N LEU A 62 8.71 3.06 -1.56
CA LEU A 62 7.78 3.56 -0.55
C LEU A 62 8.55 4.23 0.60
N LEU A 63 9.57 3.56 1.14
CA LEU A 63 10.40 4.10 2.22
C LEU A 63 11.08 5.41 1.82
N SER A 64 11.64 5.48 0.61
CA SER A 64 12.25 6.71 0.09
C SER A 64 11.22 7.83 -0.05
N ALA A 65 10.00 7.51 -0.51
CA ALA A 65 8.93 8.49 -0.63
C ALA A 65 8.48 9.02 0.74
N ILE A 66 8.35 8.15 1.75
CA ILE A 66 8.05 8.53 3.13
C ILE A 66 9.12 9.48 3.67
N ARG A 67 10.40 9.09 3.54
CA ARG A 67 11.54 9.90 4.02
C ARG A 67 11.62 11.25 3.33
N ALA A 68 11.31 11.31 2.03
CA ALA A 68 11.28 12.55 1.28
C ALA A 68 10.20 13.54 1.77
N GLN A 69 9.14 13.07 2.46
CA GLN A 69 8.14 13.95 3.07
C GLN A 69 8.59 14.51 4.43
N ASN A 70 9.65 13.95 5.03
CA ASN A 70 10.12 14.28 6.37
C ASN A 70 8.98 14.42 7.41
N PRO A 71 8.16 13.37 7.62
CA PRO A 71 6.98 13.45 8.46
C PRO A 71 7.30 13.54 9.96
N ASP A 72 6.41 14.16 10.72
CA ASP A 72 6.40 14.11 12.18
C ASP A 72 5.95 12.73 12.69
N ALA A 73 5.06 12.07 11.95
CA ALA A 73 4.61 10.71 12.23
C ALA A 73 4.04 10.02 10.99
N VAL A 74 4.03 8.68 11.02
CA VAL A 74 3.38 7.85 10.02
C VAL A 74 2.15 7.20 10.63
N LEU A 75 1.01 7.35 9.95
CA LEU A 75 -0.28 6.80 10.31
C LEU A 75 -0.60 5.65 9.36
N VAL A 76 -1.02 4.50 9.90
CA VAL A 76 -1.45 3.33 9.16
C VAL A 76 -2.95 3.15 9.39
N GLY A 77 -3.75 3.30 8.34
CA GLY A 77 -5.22 3.22 8.39
C GLY A 77 -5.80 1.81 8.25
N GLY A 78 -4.96 0.77 8.22
CA GLY A 78 -5.39 -0.62 8.01
C GLY A 78 -5.39 -1.07 6.54
N ASP A 79 -5.91 -2.27 6.30
CA ASP A 79 -5.97 -2.97 5.00
C ASP A 79 -4.59 -3.16 4.35
N THR A 80 -3.61 -3.44 5.20
CA THR A 80 -2.22 -3.63 4.78
C THR A 80 -1.88 -5.06 4.43
N ILE A 81 -2.71 -6.01 4.89
CA ILE A 81 -2.57 -7.45 4.73
C ILE A 81 -3.75 -7.98 3.91
N ILE A 82 -3.51 -9.03 3.13
CA ILE A 82 -4.60 -9.76 2.45
C ILE A 82 -5.06 -10.93 3.33
N SER A 83 -6.31 -10.88 3.80
CA SER A 83 -6.89 -11.89 4.70
C SER A 83 -6.88 -13.32 4.15
N HIS A 84 -6.98 -13.52 2.83
CA HIS A 84 -6.94 -14.86 2.23
C HIS A 84 -5.61 -15.59 2.41
N GLN A 85 -4.50 -14.88 2.64
CA GLN A 85 -3.18 -15.48 2.84
C GLN A 85 -2.97 -15.96 4.28
N ALA A 86 -3.86 -15.58 5.21
CA ALA A 86 -3.80 -16.02 6.60
C ALA A 86 -4.32 -17.45 6.83
N ARG A 87 -4.73 -18.16 5.77
CA ARG A 87 -5.13 -19.57 5.82
C ARG A 87 -3.95 -20.55 5.93
N GLU A 88 -2.71 -20.08 5.77
CA GLU A 88 -1.51 -20.86 6.10
C GLU A 88 -1.13 -20.57 7.57
N ASP A 89 -0.87 -21.63 8.36
CA ASP A 89 -0.38 -21.59 9.76
C ASP A 89 0.99 -20.89 9.96
N SER A 90 1.46 -20.12 8.97
CA SER A 90 2.74 -19.44 8.99
C SER A 90 2.59 -17.92 8.99
N ILE A 91 3.34 -17.22 9.84
CA ILE A 91 3.40 -15.75 9.90
C ILE A 91 4.09 -15.15 8.65
N ARG A 92 4.55 -15.98 7.71
CA ARG A 92 5.33 -15.54 6.53
C ARG A 92 4.57 -14.52 5.67
N TRP A 93 3.25 -14.64 5.56
CA TRP A 93 2.42 -13.71 4.79
C TRP A 93 2.47 -12.28 5.34
N MET A 94 2.80 -12.09 6.62
CA MET A 94 2.89 -10.78 7.27
C MET A 94 4.31 -10.18 7.23
N GLN A 95 5.31 -10.96 6.81
CA GLN A 95 6.72 -10.58 6.93
C GLN A 95 7.09 -9.34 6.11
N VAL A 96 6.42 -9.12 4.98
CA VAL A 96 6.61 -7.93 4.15
C VAL A 96 6.15 -6.67 4.88
N THR A 97 4.98 -6.73 5.51
CA THR A 97 4.39 -5.63 6.30
C THR A 97 5.20 -5.37 7.56
N LEU A 98 5.63 -6.41 8.27
CA LEU A 98 6.50 -6.28 9.44
C LEU A 98 7.87 -5.66 9.12
N ASP A 99 8.52 -6.06 8.01
CA ASP A 99 9.79 -5.45 7.58
C ASP A 99 9.62 -3.98 7.19
N LEU A 100 8.49 -3.63 6.56
CA LEU A 100 8.15 -2.25 6.25
C LEU A 100 7.97 -1.42 7.52
N TYR A 101 7.13 -1.87 8.45
CA TYR A 101 6.85 -1.15 9.70
C TYR A 101 8.09 -1.05 10.58
N GLY A 102 8.88 -2.13 10.69
CA GLY A 102 10.13 -2.12 11.44
C GLY A 102 11.17 -1.14 10.88
N LYS A 103 11.13 -0.85 9.57
CA LYS A 103 11.99 0.19 8.98
C LYS A 103 11.44 1.60 9.22
N ILE A 104 10.13 1.80 9.12
CA ILE A 104 9.50 3.10 9.38
C ILE A 104 9.66 3.49 10.85
N ALA A 105 9.40 2.57 11.78
CA ALA A 105 9.45 2.80 13.22
C ALA A 105 10.85 3.14 13.76
N LYS A 106 11.92 2.89 12.98
CA LYS A 106 13.27 3.33 13.32
C LYS A 106 13.48 4.83 13.11
N ASP A 107 12.79 5.38 12.11
CA ASP A 107 12.99 6.76 11.66
C ASP A 107 11.87 7.69 12.20
N TYR A 108 10.66 7.16 12.42
CA TYR A 108 9.46 7.95 12.74
C TYR A 108 8.53 7.25 13.74
N PRO A 109 7.78 8.00 14.58
CA PRO A 109 6.62 7.46 15.30
C PRO A 109 5.61 6.84 14.33
N LEU A 110 5.16 5.61 14.64
CA LEU A 110 4.24 4.84 13.82
C LEU A 110 2.97 4.53 14.63
N TYR A 111 1.82 4.95 14.11
CA TYR A 111 0.51 4.69 14.71
C TYR A 111 -0.32 3.85 13.75
N PHE A 112 -0.96 2.80 14.23
CA PHE A 112 -1.77 1.89 13.41
C PHE A 112 -3.20 1.80 13.93
N ALA A 113 -4.13 1.69 12.99
CA ALA A 113 -5.50 1.30 13.19
C ALA A 113 -5.77 0.03 12.38
N ASP A 114 -6.64 -0.83 12.88
CA ASP A 114 -7.03 -2.05 12.19
C ASP A 114 -7.98 -1.72 11.03
N GLY A 115 -7.75 -2.37 9.88
CA GLY A 115 -8.63 -2.31 8.71
C GLY A 115 -9.65 -3.45 8.70
N ASN A 116 -10.44 -3.51 7.63
CA ASN A 116 -11.44 -4.55 7.47
C ASN A 116 -10.80 -5.94 7.27
N HIS A 117 -9.68 -6.02 6.55
CA HIS A 117 -8.94 -7.25 6.33
C HIS A 117 -8.27 -7.76 7.59
N GLU A 118 -7.72 -6.88 8.43
CA GLU A 118 -7.21 -7.25 9.75
C GLU A 118 -8.34 -7.69 10.69
N GLY A 119 -9.49 -7.01 10.67
CA GLY A 119 -10.68 -7.41 11.43
C GLY A 119 -11.23 -8.79 11.05
N ARG A 120 -11.16 -9.16 9.77
CA ARG A 120 -11.55 -10.50 9.29
C ARG A 120 -10.64 -11.62 9.76
N LEU A 121 -9.39 -11.33 10.18
CA LEU A 121 -8.52 -12.35 10.80
C LEU A 121 -9.05 -12.81 12.16
N PHE A 122 -9.83 -11.96 12.83
CA PHE A 122 -10.38 -12.22 14.15
C PHE A 122 -11.90 -12.45 14.12
N ASP A 123 -12.53 -12.54 12.93
CA ASP A 123 -13.95 -12.82 12.80
C ASP A 123 -14.19 -14.34 12.74
N PRO A 124 -14.77 -14.95 13.80
CA PRO A 124 -14.99 -16.40 13.87
C PRO A 124 -16.00 -16.93 12.83
N ARG A 125 -16.66 -16.07 12.06
CA ARG A 125 -17.61 -16.47 11.00
C ARG A 125 -16.92 -16.82 9.67
N GLU A 126 -15.68 -16.39 9.47
CA GLU A 126 -14.91 -16.61 8.23
C GLU A 126 -14.01 -17.87 8.30
N GLU A 127 -13.90 -18.52 9.46
CA GLU A 127 -13.17 -19.80 9.64
C GLU A 127 -13.82 -20.99 8.91
N ASN A 128 -15.08 -20.87 8.49
CA ASN A 128 -15.88 -21.97 7.91
C ASN A 128 -16.30 -21.75 6.45
N GLY A 129 -15.63 -20.85 5.70
CA GLY A 129 -15.94 -20.51 4.30
C GLY A 129 -15.02 -21.09 3.24
#